data_AF-W4K5C4-F1
#
_entry.id   AF-W4K5C4-F1
#
_cell.length_a   1.000
_cell.length_b   1.000
_cell.length_c   1.000
_cell.angle_alpha   90.00
_cell.angle_beta   90.00
_cell.angle_gamma   90.00
#
_symmetry.space_group_name_H-M   'P 1'
#
loop_
_entity.id
_entity.type
_entity.pdbx_description
1 polymer ?
#
loop_
_entity_poly.entity_id
_entity_poly.type
_entity_poly.pdbx_seq_one_letter_code
_entity_poly.pdbx_strand_id
1 'polypeptide(L)'
;IRFVSFSSAVNREGKWSRTFHINQLIGRWRQEGRFEDILRGWSDEQFPIYNHAPTPNRSSKAIDDPVAFSIERAALPLFGFANFGCLLIAYYHCHDTAKTMLWIPRRSKSKRTWPGRLDVTVGGGIIAGETALSTIIRECTEEASLDANFVQENIHSVGFISFPNRSATGWMLPGFYYLFDLLLPSDGSVQPQINAADGEVEGFELMDTQTVLENLLAGAFKPSSALALVDFLIRHSFLTEDTDAQFAEVCLALRQYMPLPIPWRL
;
A
#
# COMPACT_ATOMS: atom_id res chain seq x y z
N ILE A 1 -12.52 30.96 1.52
CA ILE A 1 -13.21 29.88 0.77
C ILE A 1 -13.48 28.74 1.76
N ARG A 2 -14.73 28.31 1.96
CA ARG A 2 -15.06 27.24 2.95
C ARG A 2 -14.82 25.82 2.40
N PHE A 3 -14.81 25.65 1.07
CA PHE A 3 -14.45 24.41 0.39
C PHE A 3 -14.18 24.70 -1.11
N VAL A 4 -13.45 23.81 -1.78
CA VAL A 4 -13.26 23.79 -3.24
C VAL A 4 -14.03 22.58 -3.79
N SER A 5 -14.77 22.76 -4.89
CA SER A 5 -15.54 21.68 -5.52
C SER A 5 -15.52 21.78 -7.04
N PHE A 6 -15.82 20.67 -7.72
CA PHE A 6 -16.18 20.70 -9.14
C PHE A 6 -17.40 21.59 -9.37
N SER A 7 -17.53 22.13 -10.58
CA SER A 7 -18.70 22.93 -10.96
C SER A 7 -19.96 22.06 -11.01
N SER A 8 -21.13 22.70 -10.89
CA SER A 8 -22.42 21.99 -10.96
C SER A 8 -22.62 21.24 -12.28
N ALA A 9 -22.05 21.74 -13.38
CA ALA A 9 -22.11 21.07 -14.68
C ALA A 9 -21.31 19.76 -14.67
N VAL A 10 -20.06 19.79 -14.20
CA VAL A 10 -19.20 18.59 -14.08
C VAL A 10 -19.82 17.56 -13.13
N ASN A 11 -20.37 18.01 -12.00
CA ASN A 11 -21.01 17.11 -11.04
C ASN A 11 -22.27 16.43 -11.60
N ARG A 12 -23.03 17.10 -12.48
CA ARG A 12 -24.25 16.53 -13.09
C ARG A 12 -23.93 15.36 -14.02
N GLU A 13 -22.78 15.42 -14.69
CA GLU A 13 -22.30 14.35 -15.58
C GLU A 13 -21.60 13.19 -14.83
N GLY A 14 -21.44 13.33 -13.51
CA GLY A 14 -21.02 12.24 -12.62
C GLY A 14 -19.51 11.95 -12.62
N LYS A 15 -19.18 10.72 -12.22
CA LYS A 15 -17.80 10.25 -11.95
C LYS A 15 -16.87 10.46 -13.14
N TRP A 16 -17.31 10.11 -14.33
CA TRP A 16 -16.50 10.19 -15.54
C TRP A 16 -16.07 11.63 -15.86
N SER A 17 -17.00 12.59 -15.78
CA SER A 17 -16.71 14.00 -16.04
C SER A 17 -15.76 14.58 -15.00
N ARG A 18 -15.94 14.24 -13.71
CA ARG A 18 -14.99 14.61 -12.65
C ARG A 18 -13.58 14.07 -12.93
N THR A 19 -13.46 12.77 -13.26
CA THR A 19 -12.17 12.14 -13.65
C THR A 19 -11.54 12.84 -14.84
N PHE A 20 -12.30 13.11 -15.90
CA PHE A 20 -11.80 13.78 -17.09
C PHE A 20 -11.24 15.16 -16.77
N HIS A 21 -12.04 16.01 -16.11
CA HIS A 21 -11.65 17.39 -15.85
C HIS A 21 -10.48 17.52 -14.87
N ILE A 22 -10.42 16.69 -13.82
CA ILE A 22 -9.30 16.75 -12.86
C ILE A 22 -7.98 16.33 -13.53
N ASN A 23 -7.99 15.27 -14.34
CA ASN A 23 -6.79 14.81 -15.03
C ASN A 23 -6.35 15.78 -16.13
N GLN A 24 -7.28 16.42 -16.84
CA GLN A 24 -6.94 17.49 -17.80
C GLN A 24 -6.27 18.69 -17.13
N LEU A 25 -6.77 19.09 -15.95
CA LEU A 25 -6.17 20.17 -15.17
C LEU A 25 -4.73 19.84 -14.74
N ILE A 26 -4.53 18.64 -14.20
CA ILE A 26 -3.22 18.19 -13.70
C ILE A 26 -2.25 17.97 -14.88
N GLY A 27 -2.73 17.41 -15.99
CA GLY A 27 -1.94 17.27 -17.21
C GLY A 27 -1.45 18.61 -17.74
N ARG A 28 -2.31 19.65 -17.72
CA ARG A 28 -1.91 21.02 -18.05
C ARG A 28 -0.87 21.56 -17.07
N TRP A 29 -1.06 21.38 -15.75
CA TRP A 29 -0.07 21.79 -14.75
C TRP A 29 1.31 21.15 -15.00
N ARG A 30 1.34 19.86 -15.35
CA ARG A 30 2.58 19.17 -15.72
C ARG A 30 3.23 19.79 -16.96
N GLN A 31 2.46 20.05 -18.01
CA GLN A 31 2.96 20.66 -19.26
C GLN A 31 3.49 22.09 -19.04
N GLU A 32 2.89 22.83 -18.12
CA GLU A 32 3.30 24.18 -17.74
C GLU A 32 4.47 24.22 -16.75
N GLY A 33 5.03 23.06 -16.34
CA GLY A 33 6.13 23.01 -15.35
C GLY A 33 5.70 23.41 -13.94
N ARG A 34 4.42 23.22 -13.58
CA ARG A 34 3.90 23.48 -12.23
C ARG A 34 4.03 22.21 -11.37
N PHE A 35 4.39 22.39 -10.10
CA PHE A 35 4.55 21.28 -9.13
C PHE A 35 5.51 20.18 -9.63
N GLU A 36 6.61 20.56 -10.29
CA GLU A 36 7.51 19.59 -10.91
C GLU A 36 8.09 18.55 -9.94
N ASP A 37 8.32 18.95 -8.69
CA ASP A 37 8.80 18.06 -7.63
C ASP A 37 7.87 16.87 -7.39
N ILE A 38 6.57 17.06 -7.61
CA ILE A 38 5.53 16.04 -7.53
C ILE A 38 5.27 15.40 -8.90
N LEU A 39 4.92 16.20 -9.91
CA LEU A 39 4.40 15.74 -11.21
C LEU A 39 5.46 15.17 -12.16
N ARG A 40 6.77 15.31 -11.88
CA ARG A 40 7.82 14.48 -12.53
C ARG A 40 7.63 12.98 -12.24
N GLY A 41 6.83 12.67 -11.23
CA GLY A 41 6.47 11.32 -10.81
C GLY A 41 5.40 10.59 -11.59
N TRP A 42 4.97 11.14 -12.71
CA TRP A 42 3.88 10.62 -13.49
C TRP A 42 4.06 9.15 -13.84
N SER A 43 3.06 8.32 -13.56
CA SER A 43 3.11 6.88 -13.82
C SER A 43 2.04 6.37 -14.78
N ASP A 44 1.15 7.25 -15.27
CA ASP A 44 -0.02 6.85 -16.06
C ASP A 44 -0.96 5.89 -15.30
N GLU A 45 -0.88 5.91 -13.96
CA GLU A 45 -1.71 5.10 -13.07
C GLU A 45 -2.79 5.98 -12.45
N GLN A 46 -4.04 5.61 -12.68
CA GLN A 46 -5.18 6.28 -12.08
C GLN A 46 -5.50 5.66 -10.72
N PHE A 47 -5.61 6.48 -9.68
CA PHE A 47 -5.99 6.04 -8.34
C PHE A 47 -7.42 6.47 -8.00
N PRO A 48 -8.19 5.64 -7.28
CA PRO A 48 -9.57 5.97 -6.91
C PRO A 48 -9.62 6.97 -5.75
N ILE A 49 -10.51 7.96 -5.85
CA ILE A 49 -10.88 8.87 -4.77
C ILE A 49 -12.28 8.50 -4.29
N TYR A 50 -12.44 8.24 -3.00
CA TYR A 50 -13.70 7.75 -2.43
C TYR A 50 -14.58 8.88 -1.88
N ASN A 51 -15.90 8.64 -1.92
CA ASN A 51 -16.87 9.39 -1.13
C ASN A 51 -16.81 8.92 0.33
N HIS A 52 -17.18 9.78 1.28
CA HIS A 52 -17.47 9.31 2.64
C HIS A 52 -18.63 8.32 2.61
N ALA A 53 -18.57 7.29 3.48
CA ALA A 53 -19.66 6.35 3.65
C ALA A 53 -20.97 7.09 3.99
N PRO A 54 -22.13 6.66 3.46
CA PRO A 54 -23.41 7.27 3.78
C PRO A 54 -23.66 7.18 5.29
N THR A 55 -23.98 8.29 5.93
CA THR A 55 -24.48 8.25 7.31
C THR A 55 -25.87 7.62 7.34
N PRO A 56 -26.21 6.75 8.31
CA PRO A 56 -27.50 6.05 8.37
C PRO A 56 -28.75 6.95 8.25
N ASN A 57 -28.64 8.22 8.65
CA ASN A 57 -29.73 9.20 8.64
C ASN A 57 -29.78 10.10 7.39
N ARG A 58 -28.91 9.89 6.39
CA ARG A 58 -29.05 10.54 5.07
C ARG A 58 -29.70 9.54 4.13
N SER A 59 -30.72 9.99 3.40
CA SER A 59 -31.41 9.17 2.39
C SER A 59 -30.39 8.46 1.50
N SER A 60 -30.31 7.14 1.63
CA SER A 60 -29.35 6.24 0.98
C SER A 60 -29.47 6.17 -0.55
N LYS A 61 -30.39 6.94 -1.16
CA LYS A 61 -30.69 6.90 -2.61
C LYS A 61 -29.65 7.59 -3.52
N ALA A 62 -28.59 8.21 -2.99
CA ALA A 62 -27.80 9.18 -3.77
C ALA A 62 -26.38 8.73 -4.16
N ILE A 63 -25.82 7.69 -3.54
CA ILE A 63 -24.45 7.25 -3.84
C ILE A 63 -24.41 5.73 -3.90
N ASP A 64 -24.64 5.19 -5.09
CA ASP A 64 -24.50 3.75 -5.35
C ASP A 64 -23.02 3.35 -5.60
N ASP A 65 -22.17 4.34 -5.90
CA ASP A 65 -20.75 4.14 -6.19
C ASP A 65 -19.87 4.80 -5.13
N PRO A 66 -19.08 4.03 -4.36
CA PRO A 66 -18.17 4.58 -3.37
C PRO A 66 -17.07 5.44 -3.98
N VAL A 67 -16.76 5.30 -5.28
CA VAL A 67 -15.73 6.08 -5.96
C VAL A 67 -16.31 7.40 -6.49
N ALA A 68 -15.78 8.52 -5.99
CA ALA A 68 -16.14 9.86 -6.43
C ALA A 68 -15.60 10.16 -7.84
N PHE A 69 -14.31 9.88 -8.08
CA PHE A 69 -13.58 10.03 -9.34
C PHE A 69 -12.22 9.34 -9.21
N SER A 70 -11.42 9.36 -10.27
CA SER A 70 -10.03 8.89 -10.26
C SER A 70 -9.07 9.99 -10.71
N ILE A 71 -7.83 9.92 -10.26
CA ILE A 71 -6.79 10.92 -10.47
C ILE A 71 -5.45 10.24 -10.71
N GLU A 72 -4.58 10.82 -11.53
CA GLU A 72 -3.19 10.42 -11.66
C GLU A 72 -2.51 10.28 -10.28
N ARG A 73 -1.88 9.12 -10.03
CA ARG A 73 -1.22 8.77 -8.76
C ARG A 73 -0.24 9.83 -8.30
N ALA A 74 0.57 10.35 -9.22
CA ALA A 74 1.55 11.38 -8.90
C ALA A 74 0.92 12.63 -8.27
N ALA A 75 -0.35 12.94 -8.56
CA ALA A 75 -1.01 14.13 -8.08
C ALA A 75 -1.72 13.98 -6.73
N LEU A 76 -1.82 12.77 -6.15
CA LEU A 76 -2.43 12.56 -4.83
C LEU A 76 -1.91 13.53 -3.75
N PRO A 77 -0.59 13.80 -3.63
CA PRO A 77 -0.07 14.68 -2.59
C PRO A 77 -0.50 16.14 -2.75
N LEU A 78 -0.83 16.58 -3.98
CA LEU A 78 -1.25 17.97 -4.25
C LEU A 78 -2.57 18.32 -3.55
N PHE A 79 -3.40 17.31 -3.30
CA PHE A 79 -4.72 17.45 -2.71
C PHE A 79 -4.84 16.80 -1.33
N GLY A 80 -3.76 16.18 -0.83
CA GLY A 80 -3.79 15.39 0.40
C GLY A 80 -4.73 14.18 0.31
N PHE A 81 -4.94 13.65 -0.90
CA PHE A 81 -5.76 12.46 -1.09
C PHE A 81 -5.04 11.21 -0.61
N ALA A 82 -5.83 10.21 -0.24
CA ALA A 82 -5.31 8.96 0.27
C ALA A 82 -4.71 8.09 -0.84
N ASN A 83 -3.54 7.52 -0.57
CA ASN A 83 -2.94 6.45 -1.35
C ASN A 83 -3.40 5.11 -0.80
N PHE A 84 -4.02 4.28 -1.64
CA PHE A 84 -4.37 2.91 -1.27
C PHE A 84 -3.35 1.92 -1.83
N GLY A 85 -2.97 0.94 -1.04
CA GLY A 85 -2.04 -0.11 -1.44
C GLY A 85 -2.31 -1.43 -0.74
N CYS A 86 -1.53 -2.44 -1.10
CA CYS A 86 -1.51 -3.74 -0.46
C CYS A 86 -0.07 -4.17 -0.22
N LEU A 87 0.17 -4.85 0.90
CA LEU A 87 1.48 -5.33 1.31
C LEU A 87 1.35 -6.81 1.71
N LEU A 88 2.22 -7.65 1.18
CA LEU A 88 2.24 -9.09 1.44
C LEU A 88 3.56 -9.53 2.07
N ILE A 89 3.45 -10.35 3.10
CA ILE A 89 4.59 -11.02 3.73
C ILE A 89 4.49 -12.52 3.43
N ALA A 90 5.44 -13.02 2.64
CA ALA A 90 5.59 -14.44 2.39
C ALA A 90 6.60 -15.04 3.38
N TYR A 91 6.23 -16.15 4.00
CA TYR A 91 7.03 -16.79 5.03
C TYR A 91 6.84 -18.31 5.01
N TYR A 92 7.73 -19.04 5.65
CA TYR A 92 7.54 -20.47 5.92
C TYR A 92 8.07 -20.84 7.31
N HIS A 93 7.64 -22.00 7.80
CA HIS A 93 8.16 -22.57 9.04
C HIS A 93 9.27 -23.58 8.73
N CYS A 94 10.49 -23.30 9.17
CA CYS A 94 11.61 -24.21 9.01
C CYS A 94 11.54 -25.31 10.08
N HIS A 95 11.27 -26.54 9.65
CA HIS A 95 11.14 -27.68 10.57
C HIS A 95 12.44 -27.98 11.34
N ASP A 96 13.61 -27.85 10.71
CA ASP A 96 14.90 -28.18 11.33
C ASP A 96 15.29 -27.23 12.46
N THR A 97 14.89 -25.96 12.35
CA THR A 97 15.25 -24.91 13.33
C THR A 97 14.08 -24.46 14.19
N ALA A 98 12.87 -24.93 13.89
CA ALA A 98 11.61 -24.42 14.43
C ALA A 98 11.44 -22.89 14.30
N LYS A 99 12.14 -22.26 13.36
CA LYS A 99 12.07 -20.82 13.11
C LYS A 99 11.05 -20.48 12.04
N THR A 100 10.49 -19.29 12.14
CA THR A 100 9.73 -18.66 11.04
C THR A 100 10.68 -17.83 10.20
N MET A 101 10.71 -18.11 8.91
CA MET A 101 11.60 -17.49 7.94
C MET A 101 10.79 -16.65 6.95
N LEU A 102 11.15 -15.38 6.77
CA LEU A 102 10.47 -14.41 5.92
C LEU A 102 11.31 -14.11 4.68
N TRP A 103 10.65 -14.01 3.53
CA TRP A 103 11.28 -13.55 2.30
C TRP A 103 11.28 -12.03 2.22
N ILE A 104 12.44 -11.43 2.44
CA ILE A 104 12.63 -9.99 2.54
C ILE A 104 13.39 -9.47 1.30
N PRO A 105 12.74 -8.72 0.41
CA PRO A 105 13.41 -8.14 -0.74
C PRO A 105 14.19 -6.88 -0.39
N ARG A 106 15.19 -6.61 -1.21
CA ARG A 106 15.88 -5.32 -1.27
C ARG A 106 15.37 -4.53 -2.48
N ARG A 107 14.89 -3.32 -2.23
CA ARG A 107 14.39 -2.41 -3.29
C ARG A 107 15.54 -2.03 -4.21
N SER A 108 15.29 -2.05 -5.51
CA SER A 108 16.25 -1.58 -6.51
C SER A 108 16.71 -0.16 -6.24
N LYS A 109 18.01 0.11 -6.45
CA LYS A 109 18.58 1.47 -6.36
C LYS A 109 17.98 2.45 -7.37
N SER A 110 17.35 1.97 -8.44
CA SER A 110 16.66 2.81 -9.42
C SER A 110 15.27 3.27 -8.95
N LYS A 111 14.71 2.68 -7.89
CA LYS A 111 13.40 3.08 -7.35
C LYS A 111 13.42 4.55 -6.92
N ARG A 112 12.42 5.30 -7.36
CA ARG A 112 12.26 6.73 -7.01
C ARG A 112 12.13 6.96 -5.51
N THR A 113 11.47 6.05 -4.79
CA THR A 113 11.26 6.15 -3.35
C THR A 113 12.01 5.04 -2.63
N TRP A 114 12.71 5.42 -1.56
CA TRP A 114 13.40 4.49 -0.67
C TRP A 114 14.33 3.48 -1.38
N PRO A 115 15.23 3.92 -2.28
CA PRO A 115 16.13 3.02 -3.01
C PRO A 115 17.06 2.25 -2.05
N GLY A 116 17.27 0.95 -2.30
CA GLY A 116 18.17 0.09 -1.51
C GLY A 116 17.68 -0.32 -0.11
N ARG A 117 16.52 0.20 0.33
CA ARG A 117 15.88 -0.19 1.60
C ARG A 117 15.31 -1.60 1.50
N LEU A 118 15.17 -2.27 2.64
CA LEU A 118 14.39 -3.51 2.73
C LEU A 118 12.89 -3.22 2.58
N ASP A 119 12.14 -4.17 2.04
CA ASP A 119 10.69 -4.07 1.86
C ASP A 119 9.97 -5.32 2.45
N VAL A 120 8.65 -5.33 2.41
CA VAL A 120 7.87 -6.58 2.52
C VAL A 120 8.00 -7.37 1.22
N THR A 121 7.64 -8.67 1.21
CA THR A 121 7.85 -9.56 0.06
C THR A 121 7.31 -8.98 -1.25
N VAL A 122 6.09 -8.46 -1.23
CA VAL A 122 5.43 -7.85 -2.40
C VAL A 122 4.61 -6.65 -1.95
N GLY A 123 4.60 -5.56 -2.72
CA GLY A 123 3.81 -4.39 -2.35
C GLY A 123 3.39 -3.49 -3.50
N GLY A 124 2.09 -3.46 -3.79
CA GLY A 124 1.51 -2.70 -4.88
C GLY A 124 0.60 -1.54 -4.47
N GLY A 125 0.40 -0.61 -5.39
CA GLY A 125 -0.62 0.44 -5.30
C GLY A 125 -1.95 -0.03 -5.90
N ILE A 126 -3.08 0.28 -5.26
CA ILE A 126 -4.39 -0.13 -5.76
C ILE A 126 -4.89 0.91 -6.76
N ILE A 127 -4.76 0.59 -8.05
CA ILE A 127 -5.24 1.44 -9.15
C ILE A 127 -6.77 1.39 -9.26
N ALA A 128 -7.34 2.37 -9.95
CA ALA A 128 -8.76 2.51 -10.15
C ALA A 128 -9.32 1.31 -10.92
N GLY A 129 -10.32 0.64 -10.34
CA GLY A 129 -10.94 -0.56 -10.92
C GLY A 129 -10.40 -1.87 -10.35
N GLU A 130 -9.28 -1.86 -9.61
CA GLU A 130 -8.78 -3.04 -8.92
C GLU A 130 -9.30 -3.14 -7.47
N THR A 131 -9.21 -4.36 -6.94
CA THR A 131 -9.37 -4.65 -5.51
C THR A 131 -7.99 -4.93 -4.89
N ALA A 132 -7.86 -4.77 -3.58
CA ALA A 132 -6.61 -5.10 -2.89
C ALA A 132 -6.12 -6.53 -3.18
N LEU A 133 -7.03 -7.50 -3.28
CA LEU A 133 -6.71 -8.89 -3.57
C LEU A 133 -6.24 -9.08 -5.02
N SER A 134 -6.94 -8.50 -6.00
CA SER A 134 -6.51 -8.60 -7.41
C SER A 134 -5.18 -7.89 -7.66
N THR A 135 -4.96 -6.74 -7.01
CA THR A 135 -3.69 -6.02 -7.06
C THR A 135 -2.58 -6.89 -6.50
N ILE A 136 -2.69 -7.40 -5.27
CA ILE A 136 -1.58 -8.13 -4.65
C ILE A 136 -1.26 -9.45 -5.38
N ILE A 137 -2.25 -10.14 -5.97
CA ILE A 137 -2.00 -11.33 -6.79
C ILE A 137 -1.19 -10.98 -8.04
N ARG A 138 -1.55 -9.90 -8.75
CA ARG A 138 -0.79 -9.42 -9.92
C ARG A 138 0.64 -9.07 -9.54
N GLU A 139 0.82 -8.30 -8.47
CA GLU A 139 2.13 -7.84 -7.98
C GLU A 139 3.00 -9.03 -7.53
N CYS A 140 2.41 -10.09 -6.98
CA CYS A 140 3.15 -11.31 -6.63
C CYS A 140 3.76 -12.00 -7.85
N THR A 141 3.05 -11.99 -8.99
CA THR A 141 3.59 -12.49 -10.25
C THR A 141 4.64 -11.55 -10.82
N GLU A 142 4.42 -10.23 -10.75
CA GLU A 142 5.31 -9.21 -11.31
C GLU A 142 6.62 -9.05 -10.52
N GLU A 143 6.58 -8.88 -9.20
CA GLU A 143 7.77 -8.58 -8.37
C GLU A 143 8.48 -9.84 -7.86
N ALA A 144 7.73 -10.94 -7.64
CA ALA A 144 8.22 -12.14 -6.94
C ALA A 144 8.12 -13.42 -7.77
N SER A 145 7.67 -13.34 -9.03
CA SER A 145 7.53 -14.50 -9.94
C SER A 145 6.70 -15.65 -9.33
N LEU A 146 5.78 -15.35 -8.41
CA LEU A 146 4.90 -16.33 -7.79
C LEU A 146 3.73 -16.63 -8.71
N ASP A 147 3.38 -17.92 -8.83
CA ASP A 147 2.22 -18.36 -9.61
C ASP A 147 0.92 -17.79 -9.03
N ALA A 148 0.11 -17.17 -9.89
CA ALA A 148 -1.10 -16.48 -9.46
C ALA A 148 -2.15 -17.43 -8.86
N ASN A 149 -2.25 -18.67 -9.35
CA ASN A 149 -3.22 -19.64 -8.81
C ASN A 149 -2.78 -20.09 -7.42
N PHE A 150 -1.50 -20.40 -7.25
CA PHE A 150 -0.94 -20.73 -5.94
C PHE A 150 -1.19 -19.60 -4.93
N VAL A 151 -0.89 -18.35 -5.31
CA VAL A 151 -1.13 -17.19 -4.43
C VAL A 151 -2.61 -17.07 -4.10
N GLN A 152 -3.49 -17.15 -5.10
CA GLN A 152 -4.94 -17.02 -4.89
C GLN A 152 -5.52 -18.07 -3.94
N GLU A 153 -5.00 -19.30 -3.96
CA GLU A 153 -5.45 -20.39 -3.09
C GLU A 153 -4.93 -20.29 -1.65
N ASN A 154 -3.78 -19.65 -1.43
CA ASN A 154 -3.05 -19.71 -0.14
C ASN A 154 -2.91 -18.34 0.56
N ILE A 155 -3.32 -17.25 -0.08
CA ILE A 155 -3.23 -15.90 0.48
C ILE A 155 -4.27 -15.66 1.57
N HIS A 156 -3.86 -15.05 2.68
CA HIS A 156 -4.73 -14.66 3.78
C HIS A 156 -4.78 -13.14 3.93
N SER A 157 -5.98 -12.56 3.93
CA SER A 157 -6.18 -11.16 4.35
C SER A 157 -6.11 -11.08 5.87
N VAL A 158 -5.19 -10.27 6.40
CA VAL A 158 -4.86 -10.28 7.84
C VAL A 158 -5.04 -8.92 8.52
N GLY A 159 -5.32 -7.87 7.76
CA GLY A 159 -5.64 -6.59 8.36
C GLY A 159 -5.47 -5.39 7.45
N PHE A 160 -5.38 -4.24 8.09
CA PHE A 160 -5.33 -2.94 7.44
C PHE A 160 -4.59 -1.95 8.34
N ILE A 161 -3.69 -1.15 7.76
CA ILE A 161 -2.93 -0.12 8.49
C ILE A 161 -3.03 1.24 7.80
N SER A 162 -2.95 2.28 8.61
CA SER A 162 -2.80 3.66 8.17
C SER A 162 -1.32 4.06 8.20
N PHE A 163 -0.92 4.87 7.22
CA PHE A 163 0.43 5.40 7.11
C PHE A 163 0.38 6.90 6.82
N PRO A 164 0.43 7.75 7.85
CA PRO A 164 0.42 9.20 7.67
C PRO A 164 1.79 9.66 7.13
N ASN A 165 1.96 9.59 5.80
CA ASN A 165 3.21 9.94 5.16
C ASN A 165 3.30 11.44 4.88
N ARG A 166 4.48 12.01 5.13
CA ARG A 166 4.83 13.37 4.75
C ARG A 166 6.20 13.38 4.07
N SER A 167 6.30 13.97 2.89
CA SER A 167 7.58 14.14 2.20
C SER A 167 8.48 15.14 2.95
N ALA A 168 9.78 15.08 2.71
CA ALA A 168 10.74 16.06 3.24
C ALA A 168 10.41 17.51 2.78
N THR A 169 9.81 17.66 1.61
CA THR A 169 9.33 18.96 1.08
C THR A 169 7.97 19.40 1.64
N GLY A 170 7.38 18.60 2.52
CA GLY A 170 6.17 18.95 3.27
C GLY A 170 4.86 18.47 2.67
N TRP A 171 4.86 17.81 1.52
CA TRP A 171 3.66 17.24 0.90
C TRP A 171 3.11 16.08 1.73
N MET A 172 1.79 16.00 1.85
CA MET A 172 1.11 14.94 2.58
C MET A 172 0.59 13.89 1.62
N LEU A 173 0.90 12.62 1.88
CA LEU A 173 0.37 11.48 1.14
C LEU A 173 -0.13 10.43 2.13
N PRO A 174 -1.27 10.68 2.79
CA PRO A 174 -1.82 9.70 3.73
C PRO A 174 -2.04 8.37 3.02
N GLY A 175 -1.57 7.28 3.61
CA GLY A 175 -1.58 5.95 3.03
C GLY A 175 -2.49 5.00 3.80
N PHE A 176 -3.10 4.07 3.09
CA PHE A 176 -3.88 2.98 3.65
C PHE A 176 -3.47 1.68 2.97
N TYR A 177 -3.04 0.70 3.75
CA TYR A 177 -2.50 -0.55 3.22
C TYR A 177 -3.28 -1.74 3.74
N TYR A 178 -3.81 -2.54 2.81
CA TYR A 178 -4.32 -3.87 3.09
C TYR A 178 -3.16 -4.82 3.31
N LEU A 179 -3.25 -5.64 4.35
CA LEU A 179 -2.19 -6.57 4.72
C LEU A 179 -2.57 -7.99 4.35
N PHE A 180 -1.61 -8.70 3.77
CA PHE A 180 -1.74 -10.09 3.39
C PHE A 180 -0.57 -10.91 3.91
N ASP A 181 -0.86 -12.14 4.30
CA ASP A 181 0.12 -13.15 4.64
C ASP A 181 0.04 -14.28 3.62
N LEU A 182 1.20 -14.83 3.24
CA LEU A 182 1.30 -15.99 2.36
C LEU A 182 2.23 -17.03 2.98
N LEU A 183 1.66 -18.12 3.48
CA LEU A 183 2.45 -19.24 3.98
C LEU A 183 2.94 -20.08 2.80
N LEU A 184 4.25 -20.22 2.67
CA LEU A 184 4.90 -21.02 1.64
C LEU A 184 5.25 -22.41 2.16
N PRO A 185 5.28 -23.44 1.28
CA PRO A 185 5.80 -24.75 1.61
C PRO A 185 7.25 -24.69 2.07
N SER A 186 7.58 -25.43 3.13
CA SER A 186 8.95 -25.49 3.68
C SER A 186 9.90 -26.37 2.87
N ASP A 187 9.39 -27.13 1.90
CA ASP A 187 10.18 -28.01 1.02
C ASP A 187 10.87 -27.26 -0.12
N GLY A 188 10.64 -25.95 -0.22
CA GLY A 188 11.24 -25.09 -1.24
C GLY A 188 10.61 -25.22 -2.62
N SER A 189 9.48 -25.91 -2.76
CA SER A 189 8.75 -26.05 -4.03
C SER A 189 8.23 -24.72 -4.59
N VAL A 190 7.94 -23.75 -3.72
CA VAL A 190 7.50 -22.39 -4.09
C VAL A 190 8.33 -21.37 -3.33
N GLN A 191 9.02 -20.50 -4.06
CA GLN A 191 9.87 -19.46 -3.50
C GLN A 191 9.79 -18.19 -4.35
N PRO A 192 9.77 -17.00 -3.73
CA PRO A 192 9.92 -15.73 -4.45
C PRO A 192 11.22 -15.69 -5.25
N GLN A 193 11.11 -15.26 -6.50
CA GLN A 193 12.25 -15.04 -7.38
C GLN A 193 12.15 -13.67 -8.04
N ILE A 194 13.31 -13.05 -8.25
CA ILE A 194 13.35 -11.77 -8.94
C ILE A 194 12.80 -11.92 -10.36
N ASN A 195 11.90 -11.02 -10.74
CA ASN A 195 11.58 -10.82 -12.14
C ASN A 195 12.50 -9.72 -12.69
N ALA A 196 13.58 -10.13 -13.36
CA ALA A 196 14.56 -9.18 -13.90
C ALA A 196 13.98 -8.21 -14.95
N ALA A 197 12.85 -8.55 -15.57
CA ALA A 197 12.18 -7.68 -16.54
C ALA A 197 11.47 -6.49 -15.89
N ASP A 198 11.03 -6.64 -14.64
CA ASP A 198 10.35 -5.60 -13.87
C ASP A 198 11.36 -4.64 -13.22
N GLY A 199 12.50 -5.16 -12.77
CA GLY A 199 13.64 -4.34 -12.31
C GLY A 199 13.42 -3.60 -10.98
N GLU A 200 12.34 -3.95 -10.27
CA GLU A 200 11.92 -3.30 -9.04
C GLU A 200 12.62 -3.84 -7.78
N VAL A 201 13.04 -5.11 -7.82
CA VAL A 201 13.68 -5.85 -6.73
C VAL A 201 15.11 -6.27 -7.13
N GLU A 202 16.08 -5.98 -6.28
CA GLU A 202 17.49 -6.39 -6.49
C GLU A 202 17.75 -7.86 -6.14
N GLY A 203 16.99 -8.38 -5.19
CA GLY A 203 17.13 -9.75 -4.67
C GLY A 203 16.21 -9.97 -3.48
N PHE A 204 16.00 -11.24 -3.17
CA PHE A 204 15.32 -11.68 -1.95
C PHE A 204 16.33 -12.30 -0.98
N GLU A 205 16.25 -11.89 0.28
CA GLU A 205 17.02 -12.43 1.39
C GLU A 205 16.06 -13.16 2.34
N LEU A 206 16.45 -14.35 2.79
CA LEU A 206 15.67 -15.07 3.78
C LEU A 206 16.12 -14.66 5.19
N MET A 207 15.21 -14.10 5.97
CA MET A 207 15.50 -13.59 7.32
C MET A 207 14.61 -14.28 8.36
N ASP A 208 15.19 -14.66 9.49
CA ASP A 208 14.36 -15.06 10.64
C ASP A 208 13.76 -13.82 11.33
N THR A 209 12.76 -14.04 12.18
CA THR A 209 12.03 -12.96 12.84
C THR A 209 12.90 -12.08 13.72
N GLN A 210 13.95 -12.64 14.33
CA GLN A 210 14.94 -11.90 15.11
C GLN A 210 15.74 -10.94 14.23
N THR A 211 16.25 -11.42 13.09
CA THR A 211 16.98 -10.60 12.11
C THR A 211 16.10 -9.50 11.54
N VAL A 212 14.81 -9.79 11.30
CA VAL A 212 13.82 -8.79 10.88
C VAL A 212 13.67 -7.70 11.94
N LEU A 213 13.52 -8.07 13.22
CA LEU A 213 13.41 -7.13 14.33
C LEU A 213 14.65 -6.23 14.45
N GLU A 214 15.85 -6.79 14.33
CA GLU A 214 17.11 -6.04 14.35
C GLU A 214 17.18 -5.01 13.20
N ASN A 215 16.76 -5.40 12.00
CA ASN A 215 16.70 -4.49 10.85
C ASN A 215 15.61 -3.41 11.00
N LEU A 216 14.49 -3.71 11.65
CA LEU A 216 13.45 -2.73 11.99
C LEU A 216 14.02 -1.66 12.94
N LEU A 217 14.69 -2.08 14.01
CA LEU A 217 15.32 -1.19 14.99
C LEU A 217 16.45 -0.35 14.36
N ALA A 218 17.18 -0.91 13.40
CA ALA A 218 18.18 -0.19 12.62
C ALA A 218 17.59 0.76 11.55
N GLY A 219 16.26 0.77 11.36
CA GLY A 219 15.59 1.59 10.36
C GLY A 219 15.91 1.20 8.91
N ALA A 220 16.25 -0.07 8.65
CA ALA A 220 16.67 -0.54 7.34
C ALA A 220 15.51 -0.67 6.33
N PHE A 221 14.29 -0.85 6.83
CA PHE A 221 13.09 -1.00 6.02
C PHE A 221 12.53 0.32 5.49
N LYS A 222 11.88 0.25 4.33
CA LYS A 222 10.96 1.29 3.86
C LYS A 222 9.85 1.50 4.91
N PRO A 223 9.44 2.74 5.23
CA PRO A 223 8.57 2.99 6.38
C PRO A 223 7.22 2.25 6.41
N SER A 224 6.46 2.19 5.31
CA SER A 224 5.18 1.45 5.28
C SER A 224 5.37 -0.04 5.51
N SER A 225 6.48 -0.58 5.00
CA SER A 225 6.86 -1.98 5.07
C SER A 225 7.31 -2.34 6.48
N ALA A 226 8.01 -1.42 7.15
CA ALA A 226 8.33 -1.53 8.56
C ALA A 226 7.06 -1.68 9.40
N LEU A 227 6.04 -0.86 9.17
CA LEU A 227 4.76 -0.96 9.90
C LEU A 227 4.05 -2.29 9.66
N ALA A 228 4.04 -2.80 8.42
CA ALA A 228 3.46 -4.11 8.10
C ALA A 228 4.20 -5.26 8.79
N LEU A 229 5.53 -5.20 8.88
CA LEU A 229 6.33 -6.20 9.58
C LEU A 229 6.14 -6.14 11.10
N VAL A 230 6.01 -4.95 11.70
CA VAL A 230 5.67 -4.85 13.13
C VAL A 230 4.27 -5.44 13.40
N ASP A 231 3.28 -5.14 12.55
CA ASP A 231 1.94 -5.75 12.63
C ASP A 231 2.01 -7.29 12.50
N PHE A 232 2.84 -7.82 11.59
CA PHE A 232 3.10 -9.26 11.47
C PHE A 232 3.72 -9.85 12.75
N LEU A 233 4.76 -9.24 13.30
CA LEU A 233 5.41 -9.72 14.53
C LEU A 233 4.44 -9.76 15.71
N ILE A 234 3.50 -8.80 15.80
CA ILE A 234 2.44 -8.79 16.82
C ILE A 234 1.44 -9.94 16.57
N ARG A 235 0.88 -10.05 15.37
CA ARG A 235 -0.14 -11.06 15.04
C ARG A 235 0.36 -12.50 15.17
N HIS A 236 1.65 -12.71 14.94
CA HIS A 236 2.32 -14.01 15.04
C HIS A 236 3.03 -14.23 16.39
N SER A 237 2.76 -13.38 17.39
CA SER A 237 3.25 -13.54 18.77
C SER A 237 4.78 -13.48 18.95
N PHE A 238 5.50 -12.83 18.03
CA PHE A 238 6.93 -12.53 18.17
C PHE A 238 7.18 -11.22 18.93
N LEU A 239 6.22 -10.30 18.90
CA LEU A 239 6.19 -9.09 19.71
C LEU A 239 4.97 -9.15 20.63
N THR A 240 5.22 -9.26 21.93
CA THR A 240 4.21 -9.38 23.00
C THR A 240 4.56 -8.46 24.17
N GLU A 241 3.66 -8.36 25.16
CA GLU A 241 3.91 -7.65 26.42
C GLU A 241 5.15 -8.16 27.17
N ASP A 242 5.46 -9.46 27.05
CA ASP A 242 6.63 -10.07 27.71
C ASP A 242 7.95 -9.70 27.01
N THR A 243 7.90 -9.38 25.71
CA THR A 243 9.09 -9.07 24.90
C THR A 243 9.35 -7.57 24.76
N ASP A 244 8.34 -6.71 24.94
CA ASP A 244 8.48 -5.26 24.81
C ASP A 244 7.60 -4.51 25.83
N ALA A 245 8.25 -3.74 26.71
CA ALA A 245 7.58 -2.95 27.74
C ALA A 245 6.65 -1.85 27.18
N GLN A 246 6.82 -1.45 25.92
CA GLN A 246 5.99 -0.46 25.22
C GLN A 246 4.98 -1.13 24.26
N PHE A 247 4.76 -2.44 24.36
CA PHE A 247 3.87 -3.19 23.47
C PHE A 247 2.51 -2.52 23.23
N ALA A 248 1.85 -2.05 24.29
CA ALA A 248 0.55 -1.38 24.18
C ALA A 248 0.64 -0.07 23.37
N GLU A 249 1.69 0.72 23.57
CA GLU A 249 1.92 1.96 22.82
C GLU A 249 2.21 1.68 21.34
N VAL A 250 3.00 0.64 21.05
CA VAL A 250 3.27 0.18 19.68
C VAL A 250 1.96 -0.24 18.98
N CYS A 251 1.13 -1.05 19.65
CA CYS A 251 -0.17 -1.46 19.14
C CYS A 251 -1.08 -0.27 18.81
N LEU A 252 -1.14 0.74 19.68
CA LEU A 252 -1.92 1.96 19.46
C LEU A 252 -1.33 2.81 18.31
N ALA A 253 -0.01 2.93 18.25
CA ALA A 253 0.69 3.69 17.22
C ALA A 253 0.52 3.09 15.81
N LEU A 254 0.31 1.78 15.69
CA LEU A 254 0.01 1.13 14.41
C LEU A 254 -1.40 1.42 13.88
N ARG A 255 -2.33 1.85 14.74
CA ARG A 255 -3.75 2.00 14.41
C ARG A 255 -4.20 3.47 14.37
N GLN A 256 -3.36 4.36 13.85
CA GLN A 256 -3.67 5.79 13.81
C GLN A 256 -4.93 6.08 12.98
N TYR A 257 -5.88 6.78 13.59
CA TYR A 257 -7.09 7.19 12.90
C TYR A 257 -6.81 8.35 11.94
N MET A 258 -7.21 8.19 10.67
CA MET A 258 -7.19 9.25 9.67
C MET A 258 -8.62 9.48 9.15
N PRO A 259 -9.22 10.67 9.33
CA PRO A 259 -10.61 10.96 8.98
C PRO A 259 -10.80 11.21 7.47
N LEU A 260 -10.25 10.33 6.63
CA LEU A 260 -10.34 10.41 5.18
C LEU A 260 -11.38 9.41 4.64
N PRO A 261 -11.99 9.68 3.47
CA PRO A 261 -12.79 8.68 2.78
C PRO A 261 -11.97 7.41 2.50
N ILE A 262 -12.53 6.25 2.85
CA ILE A 262 -11.97 4.92 2.59
C ILE A 262 -12.96 4.09 1.77
N PRO A 263 -12.54 2.98 1.14
CA PRO A 263 -13.45 2.09 0.43
C PRO A 263 -14.56 1.58 1.34
N TRP A 264 -15.80 1.57 0.84
CA TRP A 264 -16.96 0.96 1.47
C TRP A 264 -17.81 0.26 0.41
N ARG A 265 -18.60 -0.73 0.83
CA ARG A 265 -19.59 -1.43 0.01
C ARG A 265 -20.94 -1.33 0.72
N LEU A 266 -22.03 -1.24 -0.03
CA LEU A 266 -23.39 -1.40 0.47
C LEU A 266 -23.75 -2.89 0.56
#